data_AF-A0A8T4E4Y1-F1
#
_entry.id   AF-A0A8T4E4Y1-F1
#
_cell.length_a   1.000
_cell.length_b   1.000
_cell.length_c   1.000
_cell.angle_alpha   90.00
_cell.angle_beta   90.00
_cell.angle_gamma   90.00
#
_symmetry.space_group_name_H-M   'P 1'
#
loop_
_entity.id
_entity.type
_entity.pdbx_description
1 polymer ?
#
loop_
_entity_poly.entity_id
_entity_poly.type
_entity_poly.pdbx_seq_one_letter_code
_entity_poly.pdbx_strand_id
1 'polypeptide(L)'
;MDNRLKLGAFFVLFCALSLLFYNVDVAYMVGAEEQSFSMFQFIGPVGAGLVSPVLGLAAVLIVEVLAKVVLNEFTFSTFNMLRFLPMLAAAYYFGSVNKDKKFGFVLPLVGMVLFWAHPMGLAAWGYALLWLIPIVATFVSEKHVFLRSLGATFQAHVVGSVAFLYTIGSAMPAEAWWGLMPIVLIERGIFAAGISITYVTLHNVLEFVAQMLKWDMGFLNAEGKFVPHTHKQEEE
;
A
#
# COMPACT_ATOMS: atom_id res chain seq x y z
N MET A 1 5.94 -29.93 8.45
CA MET A 1 5.54 -29.32 7.18
C MET A 1 6.68 -28.43 6.70
N ASP A 2 7.15 -28.57 5.47
CA ASP A 2 8.21 -27.72 4.88
C ASP A 2 7.78 -26.24 4.93
N ASN A 3 8.73 -25.33 5.21
CA ASN A 3 8.49 -23.89 5.23
C ASN A 3 7.98 -23.37 3.88
N ARG A 4 8.33 -24.02 2.77
CA ARG A 4 7.75 -23.72 1.44
C ARG A 4 6.25 -23.99 1.38
N LEU A 5 5.79 -25.08 1.99
CA LEU A 5 4.37 -25.44 2.01
C LEU A 5 3.57 -24.50 2.93
N LYS A 6 4.15 -24.10 4.08
CA LYS A 6 3.55 -23.07 4.95
C LYS A 6 3.44 -21.72 4.25
N LEU A 7 4.49 -21.31 3.54
CA LEU A 7 4.50 -20.09 2.73
C LEU A 7 3.43 -20.14 1.63
N GLY A 8 3.32 -21.27 0.93
CA GLY A 8 2.27 -21.47 -0.08
C GLY A 8 0.86 -21.38 0.52
N ALA A 9 0.62 -22.00 1.67
CA ALA A 9 -0.66 -21.90 2.38
C ALA A 9 -0.98 -20.46 2.80
N PHE A 10 -0.01 -19.74 3.38
CA PHE A 10 -0.15 -18.32 3.69
C PHE A 10 -0.51 -17.50 2.45
N PHE A 11 0.20 -17.72 1.34
CA PHE A 11 0.00 -16.99 0.10
C PHE A 11 -1.41 -17.19 -0.46
N VAL A 12 -1.88 -18.45 -0.50
CA VAL A 12 -3.25 -18.79 -0.95
C VAL A 12 -4.29 -18.13 -0.05
N LEU A 13 -4.14 -18.22 1.27
CA LEU A 13 -5.06 -17.60 2.23
C LEU A 13 -5.07 -16.07 2.11
N PHE A 14 -3.89 -15.45 1.98
CA PHE A 14 -3.77 -14.01 1.81
C PHE A 14 -4.44 -13.54 0.52
N CYS A 15 -4.22 -14.24 -0.60
CA CYS A 15 -4.87 -13.92 -1.86
C CYS A 15 -6.39 -14.09 -1.78
N ALA A 16 -6.88 -15.19 -1.18
CA ALA A 16 -8.31 -15.43 -1.01
C ALA A 16 -8.96 -14.34 -0.14
N LEU A 17 -8.35 -13.98 0.98
CA LEU A 17 -8.81 -12.89 1.84
C LEU A 17 -8.83 -11.56 1.07
N SER A 18 -7.74 -11.25 0.36
CA SER A 18 -7.63 -10.01 -0.41
C SER A 18 -8.69 -9.89 -1.52
N LEU A 19 -9.03 -11.00 -2.18
CA LEU A 19 -10.12 -11.04 -3.17
C LEU A 19 -11.50 -10.76 -2.55
N LEU A 20 -11.77 -11.23 -1.32
CA LEU A 20 -13.01 -10.91 -0.61
C LEU A 20 -13.10 -9.41 -0.34
N PHE A 21 -12.01 -8.78 0.09
CA PHE A 21 -11.97 -7.34 0.38
C PHE A 21 -11.85 -6.44 -0.85
N TYR A 22 -11.49 -6.99 -2.01
CA TYR A 22 -11.39 -6.22 -3.25
C TYR A 22 -12.76 -5.68 -3.70
N ASN A 23 -13.84 -6.39 -3.40
CA ASN A 23 -15.21 -6.04 -3.80
C ASN A 23 -15.95 -5.13 -2.82
N VAL A 24 -15.29 -4.68 -1.74
CA VAL A 24 -15.92 -3.84 -0.72
C VAL A 24 -15.42 -2.41 -0.88
N ASP A 25 -16.26 -1.54 -1.44
CA ASP A 25 -15.96 -0.13 -1.62
C ASP A 25 -15.91 0.62 -0.27
N VAL A 26 -14.93 1.51 -0.15
CA VAL A 26 -14.69 2.35 1.04
C VAL A 26 -14.98 3.81 0.73
N ALA A 27 -14.53 4.32 -0.42
CA ALA A 27 -14.72 5.70 -0.83
C ALA A 27 -14.67 5.84 -2.35
N TYR A 28 -15.45 6.78 -2.91
CA TYR A 28 -15.37 7.12 -4.33
C TYR A 28 -14.18 8.05 -4.60
N MET A 29 -13.55 7.88 -5.76
CA MET A 29 -12.44 8.73 -6.20
C MET A 29 -12.98 10.06 -6.73
N VAL A 30 -12.60 11.15 -6.08
CA VAL A 30 -12.93 12.50 -6.56
C VAL A 30 -12.21 12.75 -7.89
N GLY A 31 -12.98 13.09 -8.94
CA GLY A 31 -12.46 13.33 -10.29
C GLY A 31 -12.38 12.10 -11.19
N ALA A 32 -12.80 10.93 -10.72
CA ALA A 32 -12.97 9.73 -11.54
C ALA A 32 -14.32 9.08 -11.21
N GLU A 33 -15.38 9.58 -11.85
CA GLU A 33 -16.73 9.03 -11.73
C GLU A 33 -16.71 7.52 -12.06
N GLU A 34 -17.44 6.70 -11.29
CA GLU A 34 -17.44 5.22 -11.33
C GLU A 34 -16.21 4.51 -10.73
N GLN A 35 -15.30 5.23 -10.08
CA GLN A 35 -14.11 4.62 -9.49
C GLN A 35 -14.13 4.72 -7.97
N SER A 36 -13.80 3.63 -7.30
CA SER A 36 -13.78 3.52 -5.85
C SER A 36 -12.43 3.00 -5.34
N PHE A 37 -12.10 3.38 -4.12
CA PHE A 37 -11.11 2.70 -3.30
C PHE A 37 -11.80 1.56 -2.57
N SER A 38 -11.25 0.35 -2.64
CA SER A 38 -11.78 -0.81 -1.93
C SER A 38 -11.03 -1.11 -0.62
N MET A 39 -11.60 -1.96 0.22
CA MET A 39 -10.94 -2.41 1.45
C MET A 39 -9.64 -3.18 1.18
N PHE A 40 -9.43 -3.66 -0.05
CA PHE A 40 -8.14 -4.20 -0.47
C PHE A 40 -6.98 -3.22 -0.25
N GLN A 41 -7.24 -1.90 -0.27
CA GLN A 41 -6.23 -0.89 0.04
C GLN A 41 -5.63 -1.04 1.44
N PHE A 42 -6.34 -1.69 2.38
CA PHE A 42 -5.87 -1.93 3.74
C PHE A 42 -5.00 -3.18 3.85
N ILE A 43 -5.18 -4.13 2.93
CA ILE A 43 -4.54 -5.46 3.00
C ILE A 43 -3.38 -5.57 2.02
N GLY A 44 -3.47 -4.98 0.83
CA GLY A 44 -2.47 -5.12 -0.24
C GLY A 44 -1.03 -4.93 0.25
N PRO A 45 -0.70 -3.82 0.95
CA PRO A 45 0.67 -3.59 1.42
C PRO A 45 1.14 -4.54 2.53
N VAL A 46 0.20 -5.15 3.27
CA VAL A 46 0.50 -5.97 4.46
C VAL A 46 1.23 -7.25 4.10
N GLY A 47 0.87 -7.90 2.99
CA GLY A 47 1.54 -9.13 2.53
C GLY A 47 3.04 -8.92 2.28
N ALA A 48 3.41 -7.75 1.75
CA ALA A 48 4.81 -7.37 1.54
C ALA A 48 5.56 -7.13 2.84
N GLY A 49 4.89 -6.55 3.84
CA GLY A 49 5.44 -6.34 5.18
C GLY A 49 5.64 -7.63 5.98
N LEU A 50 4.72 -8.59 5.84
CA LEU A 50 4.72 -9.85 6.58
C LEU A 50 5.71 -10.89 6.04
N VAL A 51 5.89 -10.97 4.72
CA VAL A 51 6.73 -12.02 4.10
C VAL A 51 7.99 -11.42 3.49
N SER A 52 7.83 -10.72 2.37
CA SER A 52 8.92 -10.00 1.71
C SER A 52 8.34 -9.02 0.68
N PRO A 53 9.09 -7.95 0.33
CA PRO A 53 8.65 -6.99 -0.68
C PRO A 53 8.25 -7.66 -2.01
N VAL A 54 9.08 -8.58 -2.49
CA VAL A 54 8.90 -9.23 -3.81
C VAL A 54 7.70 -10.16 -3.82
N LEU A 55 7.54 -11.00 -2.79
CA LEU A 55 6.40 -11.93 -2.74
C LEU A 55 5.09 -11.19 -2.47
N GLY A 56 5.12 -10.12 -1.66
CA GLY A 56 3.94 -9.28 -1.46
C GLY A 56 3.51 -8.54 -2.72
N LEU A 57 4.46 -8.01 -3.50
CA LEU A 57 4.19 -7.45 -4.82
C LEU A 57 3.52 -8.47 -5.75
N ALA A 58 4.05 -9.69 -5.80
CA ALA A 58 3.46 -10.76 -6.61
C ALA A 58 2.04 -11.09 -6.15
N ALA A 59 1.78 -11.16 -4.83
CA ALA A 59 0.45 -11.38 -4.28
C ALA A 59 -0.54 -10.28 -4.69
N VAL A 60 -0.14 -9.02 -4.53
CA VAL A 60 -0.95 -7.86 -4.95
C VAL A 60 -1.30 -7.93 -6.42
N LEU A 61 -0.29 -8.13 -7.29
CA LEU A 61 -0.51 -8.19 -8.73
C LEU A 61 -1.46 -9.34 -9.11
N ILE A 62 -1.28 -10.51 -8.50
CA ILE A 62 -2.14 -11.67 -8.72
C ILE A 62 -3.58 -11.36 -8.29
N VAL A 63 -3.78 -10.78 -7.11
CA VAL A 63 -5.12 -10.43 -6.62
C VAL A 63 -5.79 -9.40 -7.53
N GLU A 64 -5.09 -8.33 -7.91
CA GLU A 64 -5.66 -7.28 -8.76
C GLU A 64 -6.03 -7.82 -10.16
N VAL A 65 -5.17 -8.64 -10.76
CA VAL A 65 -5.46 -9.26 -12.06
C VAL A 65 -6.62 -10.24 -11.94
N LEU A 66 -6.60 -11.14 -10.96
CA LEU A 66 -7.67 -12.12 -10.75
C LEU A 66 -9.00 -11.44 -10.48
N ALA A 67 -9.04 -10.41 -9.62
CA ALA A 67 -10.26 -9.69 -9.32
C ALA A 67 -10.86 -9.06 -10.59
N LYS A 68 -10.04 -8.34 -11.38
CA LYS A 68 -10.52 -7.71 -12.62
C LYS A 68 -10.96 -8.72 -13.68
N VAL A 69 -10.29 -9.87 -13.77
CA VAL A 69 -10.69 -10.96 -14.68
C VAL A 69 -12.01 -11.59 -14.23
N VAL A 70 -12.16 -11.90 -12.94
CA VAL A 70 -13.38 -12.50 -12.37
C VAL A 70 -14.58 -11.55 -12.49
N LEU A 71 -14.37 -10.25 -12.33
CA LEU A 71 -15.41 -9.23 -12.45
C LEU A 71 -15.73 -8.84 -13.90
N ASN A 72 -15.04 -9.41 -14.90
CA ASN A 72 -15.13 -9.02 -16.31
C ASN A 72 -14.84 -7.52 -16.57
N GLU A 73 -14.07 -6.89 -15.68
CA GLU A 73 -13.65 -5.48 -15.79
C GLU A 73 -12.31 -5.33 -16.54
N PHE A 74 -11.67 -6.45 -16.91
CA PHE A 74 -10.37 -6.43 -17.53
C PHE A 74 -10.44 -5.92 -18.97
N THR A 75 -10.15 -4.63 -19.15
CA THR A 75 -10.00 -3.99 -20.46
C THR A 75 -8.57 -3.50 -20.64
N PHE A 76 -7.98 -3.82 -21.80
CA PHE A 76 -6.62 -3.42 -22.16
C PHE A 76 -6.60 -1.94 -22.60
N SER A 77 -6.67 -1.03 -21.62
CA SER A 77 -6.42 0.40 -21.83
C SER A 77 -5.18 0.84 -21.06
N THR A 78 -4.45 1.84 -21.57
CA THR A 78 -3.26 2.38 -20.89
C THR A 78 -3.57 2.81 -19.46
N PHE A 79 -4.72 3.45 -19.24
CA PHE A 79 -5.16 3.85 -17.92
C PHE A 79 -5.37 2.64 -17.00
N ASN A 80 -6.07 1.60 -17.45
CA ASN A 80 -6.33 0.42 -16.64
C ASN A 80 -5.06 -0.34 -16.29
N MET A 81 -4.07 -0.35 -17.17
CA MET A 81 -2.75 -0.93 -16.89
C MET A 81 -1.97 -0.10 -15.86
N LEU A 82 -2.03 1.24 -15.94
CA LEU A 82 -1.37 2.11 -14.97
C LEU A 82 -1.99 2.03 -13.57
N ARG A 83 -3.25 1.63 -13.46
CA ARG A 83 -3.96 1.51 -12.17
C ARG A 83 -3.48 0.39 -11.26
N PHE A 84 -2.72 -0.57 -11.76
CA PHE A 84 -2.04 -1.56 -10.91
C PHE A 84 -0.87 -0.94 -10.14
N LEU A 85 -0.21 0.08 -10.73
CA LEU A 85 1.04 0.61 -10.21
C LEU A 85 0.93 1.26 -8.81
N PRO A 86 -0.13 2.01 -8.45
CA PRO A 86 -0.26 2.59 -7.12
C PRO A 86 -0.16 1.56 -6.00
N MET A 87 -0.92 0.46 -6.08
CA MET A 87 -0.91 -0.54 -5.02
C MET A 87 0.42 -1.29 -4.95
N LEU A 88 1.04 -1.56 -6.12
CA LEU A 88 2.38 -2.13 -6.17
C LEU A 88 3.41 -1.21 -5.49
N ALA A 89 3.37 0.09 -5.75
CA ALA A 89 4.26 1.06 -5.11
C ALA A 89 4.06 1.10 -3.58
N ALA A 90 2.81 1.09 -3.12
CA ALA A 90 2.49 1.02 -1.70
C ALA A 90 3.02 -0.27 -1.06
N ALA A 91 2.78 -1.42 -1.68
CA ALA A 91 3.22 -2.71 -1.18
C ALA A 91 4.76 -2.83 -1.17
N TYR A 92 5.43 -2.41 -2.23
CA TYR A 92 6.88 -2.41 -2.28
C TYR A 92 7.46 -1.54 -1.18
N TYR A 93 7.04 -0.26 -1.08
CA TYR A 93 7.49 0.63 -0.02
C TYR A 93 7.24 0.05 1.36
N PHE A 94 6.01 -0.42 1.63
CA PHE A 94 5.67 -0.96 2.95
C PHE A 94 6.57 -2.14 3.29
N GLY A 95 6.80 -3.09 2.37
CA GLY A 95 7.67 -4.23 2.60
C GLY A 95 9.16 -3.87 2.70
N SER A 96 9.63 -2.87 1.96
CA SER A 96 11.07 -2.64 1.74
C SER A 96 11.66 -1.50 2.57
N VAL A 97 10.88 -0.52 3.03
CA VAL A 97 11.40 0.76 3.55
C VAL A 97 12.43 0.64 4.68
N ASN A 98 12.33 -0.39 5.53
CA ASN A 98 13.27 -0.61 6.63
C ASN A 98 14.63 -1.19 6.16
N LYS A 99 14.67 -1.80 4.97
CA LYS A 99 15.87 -2.40 4.36
C LYS A 99 16.43 -1.53 3.23
N ASP A 100 15.54 -0.93 2.44
CA ASP A 100 15.86 -0.04 1.34
C ASP A 100 15.05 1.25 1.45
N LYS A 101 15.70 2.30 1.97
CA LYS A 101 15.12 3.63 2.10
C LYS A 101 15.11 4.39 0.77
N LYS A 102 15.85 3.95 -0.26
CA LYS A 102 16.02 4.71 -1.52
C LYS A 102 14.69 4.91 -2.22
N PHE A 103 13.90 3.84 -2.35
CA PHE A 103 12.59 3.92 -2.96
C PHE A 103 11.68 4.95 -2.24
N GLY A 104 11.82 5.04 -0.91
CA GLY A 104 11.07 5.95 -0.06
C GLY A 104 11.24 7.43 -0.37
N PHE A 105 12.38 7.84 -0.94
CA PHE A 105 12.59 9.23 -1.34
C PHE A 105 12.74 9.43 -2.85
N VAL A 106 13.26 8.45 -3.61
CA VAL A 106 13.42 8.59 -5.06
C VAL A 106 12.07 8.69 -5.76
N LEU A 107 11.11 7.81 -5.44
CA LEU A 107 9.82 7.80 -6.12
C LEU A 107 9.02 9.10 -5.88
N PRO A 108 8.92 9.62 -4.64
CA PRO A 108 8.29 10.93 -4.40
C PRO A 108 8.97 12.07 -5.16
N LEU A 109 10.31 12.15 -5.15
CA LEU A 109 11.04 13.22 -5.83
C LEU A 109 10.84 13.18 -7.35
N VAL A 110 10.90 12.00 -7.95
CA VAL A 110 10.60 11.83 -9.38
C VAL A 110 9.15 12.22 -9.66
N GLY A 111 8.22 11.82 -8.80
CA GLY A 111 6.83 12.23 -8.86
C GLY A 111 6.67 13.75 -8.88
N MET A 112 7.32 14.46 -7.94
CA MET A 112 7.28 15.93 -7.85
C MET A 112 7.74 16.57 -9.16
N VAL A 113 8.86 16.11 -9.71
CA VAL A 113 9.39 16.60 -11.00
C VAL A 113 8.40 16.36 -12.13
N LEU A 114 7.83 15.15 -12.24
CA LEU A 114 6.85 14.84 -13.28
C LEU A 114 5.57 15.67 -13.14
N PHE A 115 5.08 15.87 -11.91
CA PHE A 115 3.89 16.67 -11.68
C PHE A 115 4.12 18.14 -12.07
N TRP A 116 5.24 18.73 -11.66
CA TRP A 116 5.59 20.11 -12.03
C TRP A 116 5.96 20.29 -13.51
N ALA A 117 6.33 19.22 -14.22
CA ALA A 117 6.56 19.28 -15.66
C ALA A 117 5.25 19.43 -16.46
N HIS A 118 4.09 19.11 -15.87
CA HIS A 118 2.79 19.30 -16.51
C HIS A 118 2.22 20.70 -16.22
N PRO A 119 1.63 21.43 -17.19
CA PRO A 119 1.13 22.80 -16.96
C PRO A 119 0.15 22.94 -15.79
N MET A 120 -0.82 22.02 -15.67
CA MET A 120 -1.76 22.01 -14.54
C MET A 120 -1.07 21.67 -13.21
N GLY A 121 -0.08 20.78 -13.23
CA GLY A 121 0.65 20.42 -12.02
C GLY A 121 1.63 21.49 -11.56
N LEU A 122 2.18 22.28 -12.49
CA LEU A 122 2.94 23.50 -12.17
C LEU A 122 2.03 24.58 -11.56
N ALA A 123 0.84 24.80 -12.12
CA ALA A 123 -0.14 25.73 -11.58
C ALA A 123 -0.64 25.32 -10.18
N ALA A 124 -0.65 24.01 -9.88
CA ALA A 124 -0.98 23.44 -8.58
C ALA A 124 0.26 22.87 -7.85
N TRP A 125 1.44 23.49 -8.00
CA TRP A 125 2.72 22.95 -7.53
C TRP A 125 2.72 22.50 -6.06
N GLY A 126 1.95 23.19 -5.20
CA GLY A 126 1.85 22.89 -3.77
C GLY A 126 1.21 21.54 -3.47
N TYR A 127 0.39 21.00 -4.38
CA TYR A 127 -0.19 19.66 -4.26
C TYR A 127 0.89 18.57 -4.15
N ALA A 128 1.97 18.69 -4.95
CA ALA A 128 3.09 17.75 -4.93
C ALA A 128 3.92 17.82 -3.62
N LEU A 129 3.81 18.89 -2.82
CA LEU A 129 4.49 18.98 -1.53
C LEU A 129 3.95 17.99 -0.50
N LEU A 130 2.74 17.46 -0.70
CA LEU A 130 2.23 16.34 0.10
C LEU A 130 3.17 15.13 0.02
N TRP A 131 3.99 15.01 -1.02
CA TRP A 131 4.93 13.90 -1.21
C TRP A 131 6.21 14.06 -0.41
N LEU A 132 6.36 15.16 0.35
CA LEU A 132 7.33 15.23 1.44
C LEU A 132 6.95 14.31 2.61
N ILE A 133 5.66 13.96 2.78
CA ILE A 133 5.18 13.06 3.83
C ILE A 133 5.82 11.66 3.74
N PRO A 134 5.77 10.94 2.60
CA PRO A 134 6.43 9.62 2.48
C PRO A 134 7.96 9.71 2.60
N ILE A 135 8.57 10.83 2.20
CA ILE A 135 10.00 11.07 2.42
C ILE A 135 10.31 11.11 3.92
N VAL A 136 9.58 11.91 4.69
CA VAL A 136 9.76 12.00 6.15
C VAL A 136 9.44 10.64 6.80
N ALA A 137 8.36 9.99 6.38
CA ALA A 137 7.94 8.68 6.89
C ALA A 137 9.03 7.62 6.75
N THR A 138 9.84 7.66 5.68
CA THR A 138 10.95 6.73 5.43
C THR A 138 11.99 6.72 6.56
N PHE A 139 12.17 7.84 7.25
CA PHE A 139 13.17 7.96 8.33
C PHE A 139 12.63 7.53 9.70
N VAL A 140 11.32 7.37 9.83
CA VAL A 140 10.65 7.09 11.12
C VAL A 140 9.80 5.81 11.08
N SER A 141 9.66 5.17 9.92
CA SER A 141 8.87 3.97 9.69
C SER A 141 9.30 2.76 10.51
N GLU A 142 10.58 2.68 10.86
CA GLU A 142 11.15 1.59 11.66
C GLU A 142 10.56 1.52 13.07
N LYS A 143 9.99 2.62 13.60
CA LYS A 143 9.45 2.70 14.97
C LYS A 143 7.94 2.91 15.04
N HIS A 144 7.30 3.25 13.91
CA HIS A 144 5.88 3.55 13.87
C HIS A 144 5.21 2.90 12.65
N VAL A 145 4.44 1.82 12.88
CA VAL A 145 3.63 1.17 11.83
C VAL A 145 2.71 2.18 11.13
N PHE A 146 2.10 3.10 11.89
CA PHE A 146 1.26 4.13 11.30
C PHE A 146 2.00 5.02 10.30
N LEU A 147 3.22 5.47 10.62
CA LEU A 147 4.02 6.28 9.70
C LEU A 147 4.53 5.45 8.52
N ARG A 148 4.84 4.17 8.73
CA ARG A 148 5.14 3.23 7.64
C ARG A 148 3.96 3.09 6.68
N SER A 149 2.75 2.92 7.22
CA SER A 149 1.50 2.85 6.45
C SER A 149 1.18 4.15 5.74
N LEU A 150 1.43 5.29 6.40
CA LEU A 150 1.26 6.63 5.83
C LEU A 150 2.21 6.83 4.65
N GLY A 151 3.47 6.42 4.77
CA GLY A 151 4.40 6.42 3.65
C GLY A 151 3.90 5.56 2.49
N ALA A 152 3.41 4.34 2.76
CA ALA A 152 2.92 3.44 1.72
C ALA A 152 1.74 4.04 0.92
N THR A 153 0.74 4.59 1.61
CA THR A 153 -0.43 5.18 0.95
C THR A 153 -0.08 6.46 0.17
N PHE A 154 0.92 7.22 0.62
CA PHE A 154 1.42 8.35 -0.16
C PHE A 154 2.29 7.93 -1.34
N GLN A 155 2.98 6.78 -1.32
CA GLN A 155 3.65 6.23 -2.50
C GLN A 155 2.64 5.81 -3.57
N ALA A 156 1.56 5.13 -3.17
CA ALA A 156 0.42 4.88 -4.05
C ALA A 156 -0.12 6.19 -4.66
N HIS A 157 -0.29 7.21 -3.82
CA HIS A 157 -0.78 8.51 -4.25
C HIS A 157 0.15 9.20 -5.24
N VAL A 158 1.47 9.20 -5.03
CA VAL A 158 2.45 9.75 -6.00
C VAL A 158 2.24 9.14 -7.39
N VAL A 159 2.22 7.80 -7.46
CA VAL A 159 2.06 7.08 -8.73
C VAL A 159 0.68 7.32 -9.33
N GLY A 160 -0.36 7.27 -8.50
CA GLY A 160 -1.74 7.48 -8.92
C GLY A 160 -1.98 8.88 -9.47
N SER A 161 -1.54 9.92 -8.75
CA SER A 161 -1.71 11.32 -9.17
C SER A 161 -0.94 11.64 -10.45
N VAL A 162 0.29 11.16 -10.58
CA VAL A 162 1.08 11.37 -11.81
C VAL A 162 0.45 10.61 -12.99
N ALA A 163 0.09 9.35 -12.81
CA ALA A 163 -0.60 8.58 -13.85
C ALA A 163 -1.91 9.27 -14.27
N PHE A 164 -2.74 9.66 -13.30
CA PHE A 164 -4.00 10.36 -13.55
C PHE A 164 -3.78 11.66 -14.32
N LEU A 165 -2.87 12.52 -13.87
CA LEU A 165 -2.55 13.81 -14.49
C LEU A 165 -2.19 13.67 -15.99
N TYR A 166 -1.42 12.64 -16.33
CA TYR A 166 -0.95 12.41 -17.69
C TYR A 166 -1.91 11.59 -18.57
N THR A 167 -2.98 11.02 -18.03
CA THR A 167 -3.95 10.24 -18.82
C THR A 167 -5.30 10.91 -18.96
N ILE A 168 -6.02 11.13 -17.86
CA ILE A 168 -7.42 11.59 -17.86
C ILE A 168 -7.62 12.88 -17.08
N GLY A 169 -6.68 13.22 -16.19
CA GLY A 169 -6.68 14.42 -15.35
C GLY A 169 -6.04 15.64 -16.02
N SER A 170 -5.57 15.54 -17.27
CA SER A 170 -4.94 16.66 -17.96
C SER A 170 -5.90 17.83 -18.20
N ALA A 171 -7.21 17.55 -18.28
CA ALA A 171 -8.28 18.55 -18.39
C ALA A 171 -8.76 19.08 -17.02
N MET A 172 -8.29 18.51 -15.90
CA MET A 172 -8.69 18.95 -14.57
C MET A 172 -8.04 20.31 -14.23
N PRO A 173 -8.84 21.32 -13.85
CA PRO A 173 -8.32 22.65 -13.55
C PRO A 173 -7.45 22.65 -12.28
N ALA A 174 -6.48 23.55 -12.21
CA ALA A 174 -5.52 23.65 -11.10
C ALA A 174 -6.20 23.85 -9.74
N GLU A 175 -7.31 24.59 -9.70
CA GLU A 175 -8.13 24.85 -8.51
C GLU A 175 -8.68 23.55 -7.91
N ALA A 176 -9.00 22.56 -8.75
CA ALA A 176 -9.49 21.29 -8.27
C ALA A 176 -8.37 20.48 -7.58
N TRP A 177 -7.13 20.56 -8.08
CA TRP A 177 -5.96 19.98 -7.39
C TRP A 177 -5.72 20.63 -6.02
N TRP A 178 -5.87 21.96 -5.91
CA TRP A 178 -5.81 22.65 -4.62
C TRP A 178 -6.92 22.17 -3.66
N GLY A 179 -8.15 22.04 -4.15
CA GLY A 179 -9.28 21.53 -3.38
C GLY A 179 -9.12 20.08 -2.92
N LEU A 180 -8.36 19.26 -3.64
CA LEU A 180 -8.08 17.87 -3.27
C LEU A 180 -7.13 17.74 -2.07
N MET A 181 -6.28 18.72 -1.76
CA MET A 181 -5.27 18.59 -0.70
C MET A 181 -5.83 18.13 0.67
N PRO A 182 -6.87 18.77 1.24
CA PRO A 182 -7.46 18.31 2.50
C PRO A 182 -8.09 16.92 2.39
N ILE A 183 -8.72 16.61 1.24
CA ILE A 183 -9.36 15.32 1.00
C ILE A 183 -8.31 14.22 0.98
N VAL A 184 -7.22 14.42 0.24
CA VAL A 184 -6.07 13.51 0.17
C VAL A 184 -5.54 13.22 1.56
N LEU A 185 -5.28 14.24 2.39
CA LEU A 185 -4.78 14.05 3.74
C LEU A 185 -5.69 13.15 4.59
N ILE A 186 -7.01 13.36 4.51
CA ILE A 186 -8.00 12.55 5.23
C ILE A 186 -8.01 11.11 4.72
N GLU A 187 -8.14 10.91 3.40
CA GLU A 187 -8.17 9.58 2.79
C GLU A 187 -6.90 8.79 3.07
N ARG A 188 -5.73 9.44 2.90
CA ARG A 188 -4.43 8.83 3.19
C ARG A 188 -4.32 8.48 4.67
N GLY A 189 -4.82 9.33 5.57
CA GLY A 189 -4.91 9.03 6.99
C GLY A 189 -5.76 7.79 7.30
N ILE A 190 -6.95 7.68 6.70
CA ILE A 190 -7.85 6.52 6.85
C ILE A 190 -7.18 5.25 6.33
N PHE A 191 -6.54 5.30 5.16
CA PHE A 191 -5.87 4.13 4.59
C PHE A 191 -4.65 3.72 5.40
N ALA A 192 -3.88 4.69 5.91
CA ALA A 192 -2.77 4.43 6.81
C ALA A 192 -3.24 3.75 8.11
N ALA A 193 -4.36 4.20 8.68
CA ALA A 193 -4.97 3.56 9.85
C ALA A 193 -5.41 2.12 9.53
N GLY A 194 -6.12 1.92 8.41
CA GLY A 194 -6.55 0.60 7.93
C GLY A 194 -5.38 -0.37 7.76
N ILE A 195 -4.35 0.01 7.00
CA ILE A 195 -3.13 -0.80 6.81
C ILE A 195 -2.46 -1.13 8.14
N SER A 196 -2.39 -0.18 9.07
CA SER A 196 -1.75 -0.40 10.38
C SER A 196 -2.51 -1.41 11.23
N ILE A 197 -3.84 -1.25 11.31
CA ILE A 197 -4.72 -2.16 12.06
C ILE A 197 -4.65 -3.57 11.45
N THR A 198 -4.71 -3.67 10.12
CA THR A 198 -4.61 -4.95 9.41
C THR A 198 -3.25 -5.61 9.63
N TYR A 199 -2.15 -4.86 9.52
CA TYR A 199 -0.80 -5.38 9.73
C TYR A 199 -0.64 -5.95 11.14
N VAL A 200 -0.98 -5.17 12.16
CA VAL A 200 -0.86 -5.60 13.57
C VAL A 200 -1.76 -6.80 13.86
N THR A 201 -3.01 -6.77 13.38
CA THR A 201 -3.96 -7.87 13.57
C THR A 201 -3.47 -9.16 12.91
N LEU A 202 -3.10 -9.12 11.62
CA LEU A 202 -2.64 -10.31 10.91
C LEU A 202 -1.32 -10.84 11.47
N HIS A 203 -0.40 -9.96 11.86
CA HIS A 203 0.83 -10.36 12.53
C HIS A 203 0.54 -11.16 13.81
N ASN A 204 -0.27 -10.61 14.71
CA ASN A 204 -0.62 -11.25 15.98
C ASN A 204 -1.39 -12.57 15.79
N VAL A 205 -2.32 -12.61 14.83
CA VAL A 205 -3.06 -13.84 14.52
C VAL A 205 -2.11 -14.92 14.00
N LEU A 206 -1.16 -14.57 13.13
CA LEU A 206 -0.19 -15.53 12.60
C LEU A 206 0.75 -16.05 13.69
N GLU A 207 1.23 -15.18 14.58
CA GLU A 207 2.04 -15.59 15.73
C GLU A 207 1.26 -16.50 16.68
N PHE A 208 0.01 -16.16 17.00
CA PHE A 208 -0.86 -16.98 17.84
C PHE A 208 -1.10 -18.37 17.23
N VAL A 209 -1.42 -18.43 15.93
CA VAL A 209 -1.60 -19.70 15.20
C VAL A 209 -0.29 -20.48 15.15
N ALA A 210 0.85 -19.82 14.94
CA ALA A 210 2.16 -20.45 14.94
C ALA A 210 2.48 -21.11 16.29
N GLN A 211 2.19 -20.41 17.39
CA GLN A 211 2.36 -20.93 18.75
C GLN A 211 1.41 -22.11 19.02
N MET A 212 0.13 -21.97 18.68
CA MET A 212 -0.88 -23.02 18.87
C MET A 212 -0.53 -24.30 18.10
N LEU A 213 -0.07 -24.16 16.85
CA LEU A 213 0.28 -25.28 15.98
C LEU A 213 1.73 -25.76 16.15
N LYS A 214 2.51 -25.12 17.03
CA LYS A 214 3.97 -25.33 17.18
C LYS A 214 4.69 -25.28 15.83
N TRP A 215 4.27 -24.35 14.97
CA TRP A 215 4.85 -24.13 13.66
C TRP A 215 5.93 -23.06 13.73
N ASP A 216 7.14 -23.41 13.30
CA ASP A 216 8.13 -22.41 12.94
C ASP A 216 7.67 -21.66 11.67
N MET A 217 7.52 -20.34 11.77
CA MET A 217 7.12 -19.47 10.67
C MET A 217 8.32 -18.66 10.16
N GLY A 218 9.47 -19.31 9.95
CA GLY A 218 10.71 -18.66 9.50
C GLY A 218 10.65 -17.93 8.14
N PHE A 219 9.50 -17.92 7.46
CA PHE A 219 9.24 -17.07 6.29
C PHE A 219 8.61 -15.71 6.65
N LEU A 220 8.13 -15.53 7.88
CA LEU A 220 7.66 -14.24 8.37
C LEU A 220 8.85 -13.31 8.59
N ASN A 221 8.71 -12.08 8.15
CA ASN A 221 9.70 -11.05 8.36
C ASN A 221 9.71 -10.68 9.85
N ALA A 222 10.81 -10.95 10.55
CA ALA A 222 10.98 -10.76 12.00
C ALA A 222 10.94 -9.29 12.47
N GLU A 223 10.58 -8.35 11.60
CA GLU A 223 10.46 -6.92 11.90
C GLU A 223 9.15 -6.56 12.61
N GLY A 224 8.33 -7.55 13.00
CA GLY A 224 7.13 -7.40 13.82
C GLY A 224 7.32 -6.83 15.23
N LYS A 225 8.48 -6.25 15.53
CA LYS A 225 8.85 -5.65 16.84
C LYS A 225 7.95 -4.49 17.29
N PHE A 226 6.92 -4.15 16.53
CA PHE A 226 5.95 -3.10 16.85
C PHE A 226 4.89 -3.55 17.85
N VAL A 227 4.82 -4.84 18.14
CA VAL A 227 3.97 -5.39 19.20
C VAL A 227 4.86 -5.60 20.42
N PRO A 228 4.57 -4.96 21.57
CA PRO A 228 5.32 -5.24 22.78
C PRO A 228 5.18 -6.74 23.06
N HIS A 229 6.29 -7.46 23.09
CA HIS A 229 6.30 -8.86 23.52
C HIS A 229 5.73 -8.91 24.94
N THR A 230 4.47 -9.30 25.09
CA THR A 230 3.83 -9.54 26.40
C THR A 230 4.26 -10.86 27.02
N HIS A 231 5.47 -11.33 26.71
CA HIS A 231 6.12 -12.40 27.44
C HIS A 231 7.59 -12.01 27.63
N LYS A 232 7.84 -11.28 28.72
CA LYS A 232 8.98 -11.67 29.55
C LYS A 232 8.72 -13.13 29.91
N GLN A 233 9.47 -14.04 29.29
CA GLN A 233 9.83 -15.25 30.00
C GLN A 233 10.67 -14.75 31.18
N GLU A 234 10.04 -14.65 32.34
CA GLU A 234 10.77 -14.73 33.60
C GLU A 234 11.34 -16.15 33.62
N GLU A 235 12.56 -16.27 33.09
CA GLU A 235 13.48 -17.34 33.48
C GLU A 235 13.96 -16.99 34.87
N GLU A 236 13.37 -17.62 35.88
CA GLU A 236 14.01 -18.03 37.15
C GLU A 236 13.23 -19.19 37.77
#